data_AF-A0A916MA95-F1
#
_entry.id   AF-A0A916MA95-F1
#
_cell.length_a   1.000
_cell.length_b   1.000
_cell.length_c   1.000
_cell.angle_alpha   90.00
_cell.angle_beta   90.00
_cell.angle_gamma   90.00
#
_symmetry.space_group_name_H-M   'P 1'
#
loop_
_entity.id
_entity.type
_entity.pdbx_description
1 polymer ?
#
loop_
_entity_poly.entity_id
_entity_poly.type
_entity_poly.pdbx_seq_one_letter_code
_entity_poly.pdbx_strand_id
1 'polypeptide(L)'
;MNRRNAAPTAALLLALAALGASRLPAGRRAVIDRGFLAPLSTIPVGRDLSSDEESRFGELVWTNAEELRYLARTGDAMAVRGVVRLIARGGAPGACSCCSDEFDDSIFTTAAMPAIWNSLPALEPVAQARVLRRGDLGPWFDGDGELWDHQRDAYLLTRPDVAALYGATTRRDAAANDAP
;
A
#
# COMPACT_ATOMS: atom_id res chain seq x y z
N MET A 1 -30.63 38.51 -52.75
CA MET A 1 -31.18 38.04 -51.46
C MET A 1 -30.38 36.82 -51.02
N ASN A 2 -29.74 36.94 -49.85
CA ASN A 2 -28.64 36.09 -49.39
C ASN A 2 -29.09 34.69 -48.92
N ARG A 3 -28.60 33.65 -49.61
CA ARG A 3 -28.49 32.29 -49.07
C ARG A 3 -27.25 32.21 -48.19
N ARG A 4 -27.38 32.45 -46.89
CA ARG A 4 -26.30 32.15 -45.93
C ARG A 4 -26.90 31.69 -44.60
N ASN A 5 -26.31 30.61 -44.07
CA ASN A 5 -26.32 30.20 -42.66
C ASN A 5 -27.40 29.19 -42.21
N ALA A 6 -27.43 27.98 -42.79
CA ALA A 6 -28.05 26.81 -42.14
C ALA A 6 -27.03 25.70 -41.78
N ALA A 7 -25.79 25.81 -42.26
CA ALA A 7 -24.73 24.82 -42.03
C ALA A 7 -24.20 24.74 -40.57
N PRO A 8 -24.03 25.85 -39.81
CA PRO A 8 -23.38 25.75 -38.50
C PRO A 8 -24.31 25.16 -37.43
N THR A 9 -25.63 25.33 -37.56
CA THR A 9 -26.63 24.81 -36.62
C THR A 9 -26.80 23.29 -36.75
N ALA A 10 -26.74 22.75 -37.97
CA ALA A 10 -26.81 21.31 -38.20
C ALA A 10 -25.55 20.58 -37.68
N ALA A 11 -24.37 21.19 -37.85
CA ALA A 11 -23.11 20.64 -37.33
C ALA A 11 -23.07 20.63 -35.78
N LEU A 12 -23.60 21.67 -35.14
CA LEU A 12 -23.69 21.75 -33.68
C LEU A 12 -24.65 20.69 -33.09
N LEU A 13 -25.79 20.44 -33.76
CA LEU A 13 -26.77 19.44 -33.34
C LEU A 13 -26.25 18.00 -33.51
N LEU A 14 -25.46 17.73 -34.56
CA LEU A 14 -24.78 16.44 -34.74
C LEU A 14 -23.68 16.20 -33.69
N ALA A 15 -22.94 17.24 -33.30
CA ALA A 15 -21.94 17.15 -32.22
C ALA A 15 -22.60 16.89 -30.85
N LEU A 16 -23.73 17.52 -30.56
CA LEU A 16 -24.51 17.28 -29.34
C LEU A 16 -25.16 15.89 -29.31
N ALA A 17 -25.61 15.37 -30.46
CA ALA A 17 -26.11 14.00 -30.57
C ALA A 17 -24.99 12.96 -30.35
N ALA A 18 -23.77 13.23 -30.84
CA ALA A 18 -22.60 12.38 -30.59
C ALA A 18 -22.16 12.39 -29.11
N LEU A 19 -22.23 13.55 -28.43
CA LEU A 19 -21.98 13.68 -26.99
C LEU A 19 -23.09 13.05 -26.12
N GLY A 20 -24.34 13.04 -26.60
CA GLY A 20 -25.45 12.35 -25.96
C GLY A 20 -25.39 10.82 -26.10
N ALA A 21 -24.77 10.32 -27.17
CA ALA A 21 -24.55 8.89 -27.43
C ALA A 21 -23.30 8.34 -26.72
N SER A 22 -22.34 9.18 -26.35
CA SER A 22 -21.21 8.82 -25.48
C SER A 22 -21.58 8.86 -23.99
N ARG A 23 -22.81 8.45 -23.65
CA ARG A 23 -23.07 8.00 -22.28
C ARG A 23 -22.31 6.70 -22.11
N LEU A 24 -21.06 6.82 -21.65
CA LEU A 24 -20.32 5.72 -21.05
C LEU A 24 -21.31 4.97 -20.15
N PRO A 25 -21.47 3.65 -20.30
CA PRO A 25 -22.39 2.89 -19.48
C PRO A 25 -22.11 3.27 -18.03
N ALA A 26 -23.17 3.73 -17.33
CA ALA A 26 -23.11 4.14 -15.93
C ALA A 26 -22.21 3.16 -15.17
N GLY A 27 -21.13 3.72 -14.62
CA GLY A 27 -19.92 2.99 -14.23
C GLY A 27 -20.23 1.60 -13.69
N ARG A 28 -19.81 0.58 -14.43
CA ARG A 28 -19.73 -0.78 -13.92
C ARG A 28 -18.76 -0.69 -12.73
N ARG A 29 -19.30 -0.65 -11.50
CA ARG A 29 -18.47 -0.67 -10.28
C ARG A 29 -17.61 -1.91 -10.38
N ALA A 30 -16.30 -1.73 -10.51
CA ALA A 30 -15.37 -2.85 -10.42
C ALA A 30 -15.56 -3.48 -9.04
N VAL A 31 -16.06 -4.72 -9.02
CA VAL A 31 -16.14 -5.49 -7.79
C VAL A 31 -14.78 -6.15 -7.63
N ILE A 32 -14.04 -5.71 -6.62
CA ILE A 32 -12.78 -6.34 -6.25
C ILE A 32 -13.13 -7.59 -5.44
N ASP A 33 -12.70 -8.77 -5.90
CA ASP A 33 -12.75 -9.98 -5.10
C ASP A 33 -11.80 -9.84 -3.91
N ARG A 34 -12.30 -10.06 -2.69
CA ARG A 34 -11.55 -9.89 -1.44
C ARG A 34 -11.17 -11.22 -0.80
N GLY A 35 -11.42 -12.35 -1.47
CA GLY A 35 -11.10 -13.69 -0.96
C GLY A 35 -9.63 -13.88 -0.57
N PHE A 36 -8.72 -13.15 -1.22
CA PHE A 36 -7.29 -13.20 -0.95
C PHE A 36 -6.87 -12.47 0.36
N LEU A 37 -7.69 -11.58 0.90
CA LEU A 37 -7.31 -10.76 2.07
C LEU A 37 -7.19 -11.58 3.35
N ALA A 38 -8.13 -12.49 3.57
CA ALA A 38 -8.14 -13.33 4.78
C ALA A 38 -6.84 -14.15 4.91
N PRO A 39 -6.41 -14.96 3.92
CA PRO A 39 -5.17 -15.70 4.03
C PRO A 39 -3.95 -14.77 4.17
N LEU A 40 -3.84 -13.69 3.38
CA LEU A 40 -2.70 -12.77 3.47
C LEU A 40 -2.60 -12.07 4.83
N SER A 41 -3.74 -11.72 5.44
CA SER A 41 -3.78 -11.08 6.76
C SER A 41 -3.28 -11.97 7.91
N THR A 42 -3.07 -13.27 7.64
CA THR A 42 -2.63 -14.29 8.60
C THR A 42 -1.26 -14.88 8.29
N ILE A 43 -0.56 -14.37 7.27
CA ILE A 43 0.75 -14.90 6.87
C ILE A 43 1.71 -14.98 8.08
N PRO A 44 2.40 -16.10 8.35
CA PRO A 44 3.31 -16.21 9.48
C PRO A 44 4.40 -15.12 9.45
N VAL A 45 4.71 -14.52 10.60
CA VAL A 45 5.81 -13.55 10.76
C VAL A 45 6.73 -14.09 11.87
N GLY A 46 8.05 -13.96 11.72
CA GLY A 46 9.02 -14.42 12.71
C GLY A 46 9.51 -15.86 12.55
N ARG A 47 9.07 -16.56 11.50
CA ARG A 47 9.66 -17.84 11.05
C ARG A 47 9.75 -17.89 9.53
N ASP A 48 10.55 -18.82 9.05
CA ASP A 48 10.58 -19.16 7.62
C ASP A 48 9.31 -19.88 7.22
N LEU A 49 8.89 -19.67 5.98
CA LEU A 49 7.75 -20.35 5.38
C LEU A 49 8.23 -21.69 4.82
N SER A 50 7.36 -22.70 4.83
CA SER A 50 7.63 -23.90 4.03
C SER A 50 7.57 -23.57 2.53
N SER A 51 8.15 -24.42 1.67
CA SER A 51 8.05 -24.26 0.22
C SER A 51 6.60 -24.11 -0.26
N ASP A 52 5.68 -24.90 0.32
CA ASP A 52 4.26 -24.84 -0.02
C ASP A 52 3.61 -23.53 0.43
N GLU A 53 3.97 -23.02 1.61
CA GLU A 53 3.51 -21.72 2.10
C GLU A 53 4.05 -20.58 1.23
N GLU A 54 5.33 -20.64 0.84
CA GLU A 54 5.94 -19.66 -0.05
C GLU A 54 5.22 -19.61 -1.39
N SER A 55 5.00 -20.76 -2.03
CA SER A 55 4.28 -20.82 -3.32
C SER A 55 2.85 -20.29 -3.18
N ARG A 56 2.10 -20.75 -2.17
CA ARG A 56 0.70 -20.35 -1.97
C ARG A 56 0.54 -18.86 -1.67
N PHE A 57 1.33 -18.33 -0.73
CA PHE A 57 1.23 -16.90 -0.39
C PHE A 57 1.83 -16.03 -1.49
N GLY A 58 2.88 -16.49 -2.17
CA GLY A 58 3.44 -15.83 -3.34
C GLY A 58 2.38 -15.67 -4.42
N GLU A 59 1.71 -16.76 -4.82
CA GLU A 59 0.63 -16.72 -5.81
C GLU A 59 -0.47 -15.72 -5.43
N LEU A 60 -0.95 -15.76 -4.18
CA LEU A 60 -1.95 -14.79 -3.70
C LEU A 60 -1.48 -13.35 -3.79
N VAL A 61 -0.23 -13.07 -3.42
CA VAL A 61 0.32 -11.71 -3.49
C VAL A 61 0.47 -11.25 -4.94
N TRP A 62 1.09 -12.06 -5.80
CA TRP A 62 1.44 -11.67 -7.16
C TRP A 62 0.21 -11.58 -8.08
N THR A 63 -0.79 -12.45 -7.89
CA THR A 63 -2.03 -12.41 -8.66
C THR A 63 -2.92 -11.22 -8.27
N ASN A 64 -2.82 -10.70 -7.04
CA ASN A 64 -3.70 -9.66 -6.51
C ASN A 64 -2.93 -8.38 -6.12
N ALA A 65 -1.74 -8.16 -6.67
CA ALA A 65 -0.82 -7.13 -6.19
C ALA A 65 -1.43 -5.72 -6.32
N GLU A 66 -2.11 -5.43 -7.43
CA GLU A 66 -2.72 -4.12 -7.67
C GLU A 66 -3.93 -3.89 -6.76
N GLU A 67 -4.82 -4.88 -6.63
CA GLU A 67 -5.98 -4.83 -5.76
C GLU A 67 -5.56 -4.68 -4.29
N LEU A 68 -4.55 -5.44 -3.85
CA LEU A 68 -4.01 -5.35 -2.51
C LEU A 68 -3.44 -3.96 -2.22
N ARG A 69 -2.64 -3.41 -3.14
CA ARG A 69 -2.10 -2.03 -3.02
C ARG A 69 -3.21 -1.00 -2.96
N TYR A 70 -4.20 -1.09 -3.85
CA TYR A 70 -5.33 -0.17 -3.88
C TYR A 70 -6.14 -0.21 -2.58
N LEU A 71 -6.49 -1.41 -2.09
CA LEU A 71 -7.24 -1.58 -0.85
C LEU A 71 -6.44 -1.11 0.37
N ALA A 72 -5.14 -1.39 0.42
CA ALA A 72 -4.29 -0.93 1.51
C ALA A 72 -4.19 0.61 1.54
N ARG A 73 -3.94 1.24 0.38
CA ARG A 73 -3.87 2.71 0.25
C ARG A 73 -5.16 3.42 0.63
N THR A 74 -6.30 2.77 0.41
CA THR A 74 -7.63 3.28 0.77
C THR A 74 -8.05 2.95 2.21
N GLY A 75 -7.19 2.28 2.98
CA GLY A 75 -7.40 2.02 4.41
C GLY A 75 -8.23 0.78 4.73
N ASP A 76 -8.41 -0.16 3.80
CA ASP A 76 -9.06 -1.44 4.11
C ASP A 76 -8.22 -2.20 5.16
N ALA A 77 -8.82 -2.44 6.33
CA ALA A 77 -8.08 -2.94 7.49
C ALA A 77 -7.45 -4.32 7.27
N MET A 78 -8.07 -5.19 6.47
CA MET A 78 -7.53 -6.52 6.19
C MET A 78 -6.39 -6.44 5.18
N ALA A 79 -6.52 -5.59 4.16
CA ALA A 79 -5.46 -5.32 3.21
C ALA A 79 -4.24 -4.71 3.91
N VAL A 80 -4.43 -3.66 4.71
CA VAL A 80 -3.36 -3.03 5.49
C VAL A 80 -2.68 -4.04 6.41
N ARG A 81 -3.44 -4.87 7.13
CA ARG A 81 -2.87 -5.93 7.97
C ARG A 81 -2.01 -6.90 7.15
N GLY A 82 -2.50 -7.34 5.99
CA GLY A 82 -1.75 -8.20 5.07
C GLY A 82 -0.43 -7.57 4.68
N VAL A 83 -0.45 -6.31 4.22
CA VAL A 83 0.77 -5.62 3.80
C VAL A 83 1.74 -5.36 4.96
N VAL A 84 1.25 -4.95 6.13
CA VAL A 84 2.09 -4.78 7.33
C VAL A 84 2.85 -6.07 7.64
N ARG A 85 2.23 -7.24 7.45
CA ARG A 85 2.90 -8.53 7.64
C ARG A 85 3.92 -8.83 6.53
N LEU A 86 3.65 -8.48 5.28
CA LEU A 86 4.63 -8.59 4.19
C LEU A 86 5.88 -7.73 4.47
N ILE A 87 5.68 -6.47 4.89
CA ILE A 87 6.78 -5.58 5.31
C ILE A 87 7.51 -6.17 6.50
N ALA A 88 6.79 -6.67 7.51
CA ALA A 88 7.39 -7.28 8.68
C ALA A 88 8.24 -8.52 8.34
N ARG A 89 7.90 -9.27 7.29
CA ARG A 89 8.73 -10.37 6.76
C ARG A 89 9.94 -9.88 5.96
N GLY A 90 9.88 -8.68 5.40
CA GLY A 90 10.90 -8.12 4.53
C GLY A 90 10.61 -8.33 3.04
N GLY A 91 9.37 -8.65 2.65
CA GLY A 91 8.99 -8.80 1.26
C GLY A 91 7.84 -9.77 1.00
N ALA A 92 7.47 -9.87 -0.27
CA ALA A 92 6.52 -10.88 -0.74
C ALA A 92 7.16 -12.29 -0.69
N PRO A 93 6.41 -13.34 -0.29
CA PRO A 93 6.90 -14.72 -0.37
C PRO A 93 7.28 -15.11 -1.79
N GLY A 94 8.41 -15.81 -1.92
CA GLY A 94 8.95 -16.21 -3.23
C GLY A 94 9.52 -15.06 -4.06
N ALA A 95 9.66 -13.85 -3.51
CA ALA A 95 10.33 -12.75 -4.20
C ALA A 95 11.82 -13.06 -4.41
N CYS A 96 12.33 -12.82 -5.63
CA CYS A 96 13.77 -12.78 -5.87
C CYS A 96 14.40 -11.56 -5.17
N SER A 97 15.71 -11.54 -4.99
CA SER A 97 16.44 -10.35 -4.49
C SER A 97 16.26 -9.09 -5.35
N CYS A 98 15.78 -9.26 -6.59
CA CYS A 98 15.38 -8.18 -7.49
C CYS A 98 14.00 -7.58 -7.20
N CYS A 99 13.13 -8.34 -6.52
CA CYS A 99 11.73 -8.02 -6.28
C CYS A 99 11.38 -8.03 -4.77
N SER A 100 12.35 -8.31 -3.90
CA SER A 100 12.14 -8.45 -2.45
C SER A 100 11.61 -7.17 -1.81
N ASP A 101 11.91 -6.03 -2.42
CA ASP A 101 11.62 -4.71 -1.89
C ASP A 101 10.32 -4.11 -2.48
N GLU A 102 9.63 -4.84 -3.39
CA GLU A 102 8.49 -4.33 -4.18
C GLU A 102 7.14 -4.26 -3.45
N PHE A 103 7.09 -4.60 -2.16
CA PHE A 103 5.93 -4.18 -1.36
C PHE A 103 6.09 -2.72 -0.92
N ASP A 104 5.60 -1.91 -1.85
CA ASP A 104 5.67 -0.47 -2.01
C ASP A 104 5.28 0.32 -0.74
N ASP A 105 6.14 1.25 -0.37
CA ASP A 105 5.94 2.20 0.74
C ASP A 105 4.72 3.11 0.53
N SER A 106 4.18 3.16 -0.68
CA SER A 106 2.99 3.94 -0.98
C SER A 106 1.74 3.56 -0.19
N ILE A 107 1.74 2.45 0.57
CA ILE A 107 0.63 2.14 1.50
C ILE A 107 0.58 3.09 2.69
N PHE A 108 1.69 3.76 3.01
CA PHE A 108 1.80 4.66 4.15
C PHE A 108 1.08 5.96 3.82
N THR A 109 -0.25 5.90 3.90
CA THR A 109 -1.17 7.00 3.66
C THR A 109 -1.95 7.30 4.94
N THR A 110 -2.44 8.53 5.08
CA THR A 110 -3.32 8.90 6.20
C THR A 110 -4.55 7.99 6.34
N ALA A 111 -5.08 7.46 5.23
CA ALA A 111 -6.18 6.50 5.27
C ALA A 111 -5.78 5.15 5.87
N ALA A 112 -4.55 4.68 5.64
CA ALA A 112 -4.06 3.40 6.15
C ALA A 112 -3.57 3.45 7.60
N MET A 113 -3.12 4.62 8.09
CA MET A 113 -2.49 4.78 9.40
C MET A 113 -3.27 4.13 10.55
N PRO A 114 -4.60 4.32 10.72
CA PRO A 114 -5.32 3.67 11.81
C PRO A 114 -5.19 2.13 11.80
N ALA A 115 -5.24 1.52 10.61
CA ALA A 115 -5.10 0.08 10.46
C ALA A 115 -3.65 -0.40 10.64
N ILE A 116 -2.65 0.43 10.30
CA ILE A 116 -1.23 0.15 10.57
C ILE A 116 -1.00 0.06 12.08
N TRP A 117 -1.41 1.09 12.83
CA TRP A 117 -1.24 1.13 14.30
C TRP A 117 -1.97 -0.01 15.00
N ASN A 118 -3.16 -0.39 14.51
CA ASN A 118 -3.89 -1.55 15.03
C ASN A 118 -3.24 -2.90 14.72
N SER A 119 -2.34 -2.96 13.73
CA SER A 119 -1.68 -4.20 13.31
C SER A 119 -0.34 -4.42 14.01
N LEU A 120 0.37 -3.35 14.41
CA LEU A 120 1.69 -3.44 15.04
C LEU A 120 1.73 -4.30 16.32
N PRO A 121 0.78 -4.19 17.27
CA PRO A 121 0.87 -4.94 18.53
C PRO A 121 0.83 -6.47 18.36
N ALA A 122 0.35 -6.97 17.22
CA ALA A 122 0.29 -8.40 16.91
C ALA A 122 1.60 -8.96 16.32
N LEU A 123 2.64 -8.14 16.19
CA LEU A 123 3.95 -8.53 15.67
C LEU A 123 4.98 -8.62 16.79
N GLU A 124 6.04 -9.41 16.59
CA GLU A 124 7.21 -9.39 17.46
C GLU A 124 7.94 -8.03 17.39
N PRO A 125 8.67 -7.60 18.44
CA PRO A 125 9.29 -6.27 18.49
C PRO A 125 10.22 -5.95 17.30
N VAL A 126 10.98 -6.95 16.81
CA VAL A 126 11.85 -6.78 15.63
C VAL A 126 11.05 -6.49 14.37
N ALA A 127 9.92 -7.18 14.20
CA ALA A 127 9.00 -6.96 13.08
C ALA A 127 8.31 -5.59 13.18
N GLN A 128 7.93 -5.15 14.39
CA GLN A 128 7.40 -3.81 14.61
C GLN A 128 8.40 -2.73 14.17
N ALA A 129 9.65 -2.83 14.64
CA ALA A 129 10.72 -1.89 14.29
C ALA A 129 10.96 -1.80 12.77
N ARG A 130 10.88 -2.94 12.06
CA ARG A 130 11.00 -2.99 10.59
C ARG A 130 9.87 -2.23 9.90
N VAL A 131 8.62 -2.39 10.35
CA VAL A 131 7.47 -1.68 9.78
C VAL A 131 7.58 -0.18 10.01
N LEU A 132 7.95 0.24 11.22
CA LEU A 132 8.18 1.66 11.52
C LEU A 132 9.27 2.25 10.64
N ARG A 133 10.40 1.55 10.49
CA ARG A 133 11.49 1.97 9.62
C ARG A 133 11.06 2.10 8.17
N ARG A 134 10.23 1.16 7.69
CA ARG A 134 9.67 1.21 6.33
C ARG A 134 8.77 2.43 6.14
N GLY A 135 7.96 2.77 7.14
CA GLY A 135 7.13 3.98 7.11
C GLY A 135 7.94 5.28 7.03
N ASP A 136 9.13 5.34 7.63
CA ASP A 136 10.01 6.52 7.48
C ASP A 136 10.57 6.70 6.07
N LEU A 137 10.57 5.65 5.26
CA LEU A 137 10.96 5.70 3.85
C LEU A 137 9.77 6.02 2.92
N GLY A 138 8.57 6.17 3.49
CA GLY A 138 7.35 6.41 2.74
C GLY A 138 7.33 7.75 2.01
N PRO A 139 6.74 7.80 0.80
CA PRO A 139 6.51 9.05 0.09
C PRO A 139 5.33 9.78 0.76
N TRP A 140 5.57 10.36 1.93
CA TRP A 140 4.59 11.19 2.62
C TRP A 140 4.32 12.44 1.78
N PHE A 141 3.04 12.71 1.51
CA PHE A 141 2.62 13.96 0.89
C PHE A 141 2.48 15.05 1.96
N ASP A 142 2.48 16.32 1.54
CA ASP A 142 2.56 17.50 2.42
C ASP A 142 1.63 17.39 3.66
N GLY A 143 2.24 17.34 4.85
CA GLY A 143 1.55 17.29 6.16
C GLY A 143 1.37 15.89 6.76
N ASP A 144 1.35 14.81 5.95
CA ASP A 144 1.14 13.45 6.45
C ASP A 144 2.40 12.90 7.16
N GLY A 145 3.59 13.36 6.75
CA GLY A 145 4.86 12.94 7.36
C GLY A 145 5.01 13.42 8.82
N GLU A 146 4.56 14.64 9.14
CA GLU A 146 4.59 15.15 10.51
C GLU A 146 3.65 14.35 11.44
N LEU A 147 2.48 13.96 10.92
CA LEU A 147 1.55 13.12 11.66
C LEU A 147 2.15 11.73 11.92
N TRP A 148 2.80 11.14 10.92
CA TRP A 148 3.52 9.89 11.05
C TRP A 148 4.60 9.99 12.13
N ASP A 149 5.47 10.99 12.05
CA ASP A 149 6.55 11.21 13.00
C ASP A 149 6.03 11.31 14.43
N HIS A 150 5.01 12.14 14.66
CA HIS A 150 4.41 12.30 15.99
C HIS A 150 3.83 10.98 16.53
N GLN A 151 3.11 10.23 15.69
CA GLN A 151 2.50 8.96 16.12
C GLN A 151 3.54 7.85 16.33
N ARG A 152 4.56 7.77 15.48
CA ARG A 152 5.71 6.87 15.64
C ARG A 152 6.43 7.17 16.94
N ASP A 153 6.77 8.43 17.21
CA ASP A 153 7.52 8.82 18.39
C ASP A 153 6.72 8.53 19.67
N ALA A 154 5.41 8.84 19.67
CA ALA A 154 4.51 8.47 20.75
C ALA A 154 4.45 6.95 20.97
N TYR A 155 4.40 6.16 19.90
CA TYR A 155 4.42 4.70 19.98
C TYR A 155 5.73 4.19 20.60
N LEU A 156 6.87 4.69 20.14
CA LEU A 156 8.20 4.30 20.62
C LEU A 156 8.41 4.65 22.10
N LEU A 157 7.85 5.77 22.59
CA LEU A 157 7.87 6.11 24.02
C LEU A 157 7.16 5.08 24.90
N THR A 158 6.11 4.43 24.37
CA THR A 158 5.37 3.38 25.09
C THR A 158 5.97 1.98 24.92
N ARG A 159 6.92 1.80 23.98
CA ARG A 159 7.49 0.52 23.58
C ARG A 159 9.03 0.58 23.54
N PRO A 160 9.70 0.61 24.71
CA PRO A 160 11.15 0.74 24.79
C PRO A 160 11.92 -0.43 24.14
N ASP A 161 11.31 -1.62 24.14
CA ASP A 161 11.80 -2.82 23.43
C ASP A 161 11.89 -2.58 21.91
N VAL A 162 10.85 -1.97 21.34
CA VAL A 162 10.79 -1.63 19.92
C VAL A 162 11.71 -0.44 19.62
N ALA A 163 11.75 0.57 20.48
CA ALA A 163 12.59 1.76 20.32
C ALA A 163 14.08 1.43 20.20
N ALA A 164 14.58 0.50 21.03
CA ALA A 164 15.97 0.05 20.95
C ALA A 164 16.29 -0.61 19.59
N LEU A 165 15.39 -1.45 19.08
CA LEU A 165 15.54 -2.15 17.79
C LEU A 165 15.42 -1.20 16.60
N TYR A 166 14.47 -0.27 16.67
CA TYR A 166 14.27 0.77 15.66
C TYR A 166 15.50 1.68 15.56
N GLY A 167 16.03 2.16 16.69
CA GLY A 167 17.24 2.99 16.72
C GLY A 167 18.51 2.25 16.29
N ALA A 168 18.60 0.94 16.50
CA ALA A 168 19.72 0.13 15.99
C ALA A 168 19.67 0.00 14.45
N THR A 169 18.49 -0.23 13.88
CA THR A 169 18.29 -0.32 12.43
C THR A 169 18.64 1.00 11.74
N THR A 170 18.11 2.11 12.25
CA THR A 170 18.35 3.45 11.68
C THR A 170 19.84 3.83 11.66
N ARG A 171 20.60 3.51 12.72
CA ARG A 171 22.05 3.76 12.77
C ARG A 171 22.83 2.92 11.76
N ARG A 172 22.42 1.66 11.52
CA ARG A 172 23.06 0.80 10.51
C ARG A 172 22.88 1.39 9.11
N ASP A 173 21.68 1.87 8.79
CA ASP A 173 21.39 2.45 7.48
C ASP A 173 22.17 3.75 7.25
N ALA A 174 22.26 4.61 8.28
CA ALA A 174 23.10 5.81 8.21
C ALA A 174 24.56 5.45 7.92
N ALA A 175 25.12 4.48 8.65
CA ALA A 175 26.49 4.02 8.44
C ALA A 175 26.71 3.38 7.04
N ALA A 176 25.69 2.73 6.46
CA ALA A 176 25.77 2.18 5.11
C ALA A 176 25.74 3.26 4.02
N ASN A 177 24.99 4.34 4.24
CA ASN A 177 24.90 5.47 3.31
C ASN A 177 26.13 6.39 3.39
N ASP A 178 26.86 6.38 4.50
CA ASP A 178 28.10 7.14 4.71
C ASP A 178 29.36 6.36 4.29
N ALA A 179 29.22 5.11 3.81
CA ALA A 179 30.33 4.32 3.31
C ALA A 179 30.79 4.81 1.91
N PRO A 180 32.09 5.02 1.68
CA PRO A 180 32.63 5.60 0.44
C PRO A 180 32.49 4.72 -0.80
#